data_AF-A0A7C3YVN1-F1
#
_entry.id   AF-A0A7C3YVN1-F1
#
_cell.length_a   1.000
_cell.length_b   1.000
_cell.length_c   1.000
_cell.angle_alpha   90.00
_cell.angle_beta   90.00
_cell.angle_gamma   90.00
#
_symmetry.space_group_name_H-M   'P 1'
#
loop_
_entity.id
_entity.type
_entity.pdbx_description
1 polymer ?
#
loop_
_entity_poly.entity_id
_entity_poly.type
_entity_poly.pdbx_seq_one_letter_code
_entity_poly.pdbx_strand_id
1 'polypeptide(L)'
;MIVKTRKEFLEAVMKMANLRSLKEADAAARAVISLTKLIIGEELSQKIAEASPPDLREGWESVEVARLDVFERDERLFEIGEVEEAVG
;
A
#
# COMPACT_ATOMS: atom_id res chain seq x y z
N MET A 1 2.65 -16.97 -13.49
CA MET A 1 1.22 -16.96 -13.10
C MET A 1 0.63 -15.68 -13.66
N ILE A 2 -0.39 -15.75 -14.51
CA ILE A 2 -1.07 -14.55 -15.00
C ILE A 2 -2.20 -14.28 -14.02
N VAL A 3 -2.11 -13.19 -13.26
CA VAL A 3 -3.15 -12.76 -12.33
C VAL A 3 -4.08 -11.82 -13.08
N LYS A 4 -5.36 -12.17 -13.20
CA LYS A 4 -6.33 -11.41 -14.01
C LYS A 4 -7.33 -10.64 -13.16
N THR A 5 -7.56 -11.10 -11.93
CA THR A 5 -8.55 -10.52 -11.02
C THR A 5 -7.94 -10.16 -9.67
N ARG A 6 -8.59 -9.22 -8.97
CA ARG A 6 -8.29 -8.85 -7.59
C ARG A 6 -8.35 -10.06 -6.67
N LYS A 7 -9.32 -10.95 -6.86
CA LYS A 7 -9.43 -12.17 -6.06
C LYS A 7 -8.21 -13.07 -6.23
N GLU A 8 -7.81 -13.37 -7.46
CA GLU A 8 -6.60 -14.19 -7.73
C GLU A 8 -5.34 -13.52 -7.17
N PHE A 9 -5.24 -12.20 -7.26
CA PHE A 9 -4.14 -11.45 -6.68
C PHE A 9 -4.09 -11.61 -5.15
N LEU A 10 -5.21 -11.42 -4.47
CA LEU A 10 -5.28 -11.55 -3.01
C LEU A 10 -5.06 -12.99 -2.54
N GLU A 11 -5.52 -13.99 -3.29
CA GLU A 11 -5.22 -15.40 -3.04
C GLU A 11 -3.72 -15.69 -3.17
N ALA A 12 -3.05 -15.10 -4.17
CA ALA A 12 -1.61 -15.21 -4.32
C ALA A 12 -0.87 -14.52 -3.16
N VAL A 13 -1.26 -13.28 -2.80
CA VAL A 13 -0.70 -12.55 -1.64
C VAL A 13 -0.88 -13.36 -0.36
N MET A 14 -2.09 -13.87 -0.10
CA MET A 14 -2.40 -14.68 1.07
C MET A 14 -1.51 -15.91 1.16
N LYS A 15 -1.34 -16.65 0.04
CA LYS A 15 -0.49 -17.84 -0.01
C LYS A 15 0.99 -17.51 0.18
N MET A 16 1.48 -16.46 -0.47
CA MET A 16 2.90 -16.09 -0.43
C MET A 16 3.32 -15.52 0.92
N ALA A 17 2.45 -14.74 1.56
CA ALA A 17 2.70 -14.13 2.86
C ALA A 17 2.14 -14.95 4.05
N ASN A 18 1.60 -16.15 3.78
CA ASN A 18 1.02 -17.05 4.79
C ASN A 18 -0.04 -16.38 5.68
N LEU A 19 -0.95 -15.61 5.06
CA LEU A 19 -2.02 -14.89 5.74
C LEU A 19 -3.25 -15.77 5.92
N ARG A 20 -4.07 -15.46 6.93
CA ARG A 20 -5.18 -16.33 7.35
C ARG A 20 -6.48 -16.07 6.60
N SER A 21 -6.58 -14.96 5.89
CA SER A 21 -7.79 -14.59 5.16
C SER A 21 -7.50 -13.62 4.01
N LEU A 22 -8.45 -13.55 3.06
CA LEU A 22 -8.44 -12.53 2.01
C LEU A 22 -8.51 -11.11 2.56
N LYS A 23 -9.12 -10.90 3.74
CA LYS A 23 -9.17 -9.60 4.40
C LYS A 23 -7.79 -9.14 4.87
N GLU A 24 -7.02 -10.05 5.46
CA GLU A 24 -5.62 -9.77 5.84
C GLU A 24 -4.76 -9.51 4.59
N ALA A 25 -4.97 -10.28 3.51
CA ALA A 25 -4.28 -10.07 2.25
C ALA A 25 -4.62 -8.72 1.61
N ASP A 26 -5.89 -8.30 1.64
CA ASP A 26 -6.33 -7.00 1.13
C ASP A 26 -5.71 -5.84 1.92
N ALA A 27 -5.69 -5.95 3.25
CA ALA A 27 -5.06 -4.95 4.10
C ALA A 27 -3.55 -4.82 3.81
N ALA A 28 -2.84 -5.94 3.71
CA ALA A 28 -1.41 -5.97 3.40
C ALA A 28 -1.14 -5.39 2.00
N ALA A 29 -1.90 -5.82 0.99
CA ALA A 29 -1.77 -5.32 -0.38
C ALA A 29 -1.99 -3.80 -0.45
N ARG A 30 -3.06 -3.29 0.17
CA ARG A 30 -3.36 -1.86 0.20
C ARG A 30 -2.25 -1.05 0.86
N ALA A 31 -1.69 -1.53 1.98
CA ALA A 31 -0.56 -0.85 2.63
C ALA A 31 0.66 -0.76 1.71
N VAL A 32 1.04 -1.86 1.05
CA VAL A 32 2.16 -1.88 0.10
C VAL A 32 1.91 -0.98 -1.10
N ILE A 33 0.70 -1.01 -1.68
CA ILE A 33 0.32 -0.14 -2.81
C ILE A 33 0.41 1.33 -2.39
N SER A 34 -0.14 1.67 -1.22
CA SER A 34 -0.15 3.04 -0.70
C SER A 34 1.27 3.61 -0.53
N LEU A 35 2.18 2.81 0.05
CA LEU A 35 3.60 3.13 0.16
C LEU A 35 4.29 3.24 -1.21
N THR A 36 3.99 2.31 -2.12
CA THR A 36 4.58 2.29 -3.45
C THR A 36 4.19 3.55 -4.22
N LYS A 37 2.91 3.92 -4.23
CA LYS A 37 2.41 5.15 -4.87
C LYS A 37 3.09 6.40 -4.32
N LEU A 38 3.34 6.44 -3.02
CA LEU A 38 4.04 7.55 -2.40
C LEU A 38 5.47 7.71 -2.93
N ILE A 39 6.21 6.60 -3.05
CA ILE A 39 7.61 6.59 -3.51
C ILE A 39 7.74 6.92 -5.00
N ILE A 40 6.86 6.36 -5.84
CA ILE A 40 6.99 6.46 -7.31
C ILE A 40 6.33 7.72 -7.89
N GLY A 41 5.47 8.40 -7.13
CA GLY A 41 4.71 9.55 -7.57
C GLY A 41 3.57 9.22 -8.56
N GLU A 42 2.78 10.24 -8.87
CA GLU A 42 1.53 10.10 -9.64
C GLU A 42 1.74 9.57 -11.06
N GLU A 43 2.75 10.10 -11.78
CA GLU A 43 2.99 9.74 -13.19
C GLU A 43 3.31 8.25 -13.35
N LEU A 44 4.23 7.71 -12.54
CA LEU A 44 4.59 6.29 -12.61
C LEU A 44 3.45 5.41 -12.06
N SER A 45 2.75 5.87 -11.01
CA SER A 45 1.57 5.18 -10.50
C SER A 45 0.50 4.99 -11.57
N GLN A 46 0.25 6.02 -12.38
CA GLN A 46 -0.73 5.94 -13.47
C GLN A 46 -0.30 4.94 -14.55
N LYS A 47 0.99 4.93 -14.93
CA LYS A 47 1.52 3.95 -15.89
C LYS A 47 1.36 2.50 -15.42
N ILE A 48 1.53 2.23 -14.11
CA ILE A 48 1.29 0.90 -13.52
C ILE A 48 -0.19 0.52 -13.61
N ALA A 49 -1.09 1.46 -13.29
CA ALA A 49 -2.53 1.27 -13.38
C ALA A 49 -2.95 0.90 -14.81
N GLU A 50 -2.45 1.64 -15.80
CA GLU A 50 -2.73 1.43 -17.22
C GLU A 50 -2.20 0.09 -17.75
N ALA A 51 -1.04 -0.37 -17.27
CA ALA A 51 -0.48 -1.67 -17.62
C ALA A 51 -1.21 -2.87 -16.96
N SER A 52 -2.06 -2.60 -15.95
CA SER A 52 -2.74 -3.64 -15.18
C SER A 52 -4.07 -4.06 -15.82
N PRO A 53 -4.50 -5.34 -15.64
CA PRO A 53 -5.85 -5.78 -15.96
C PRO A 53 -6.92 -4.89 -15.31
N PRO A 54 -8.11 -4.69 -15.94
CA PRO A 54 -9.11 -3.72 -15.46
C PRO A 54 -9.48 -3.84 -13.98
N ASP A 55 -9.69 -5.06 -13.47
CA ASP A 55 -10.06 -5.31 -12.07
C ASP A 55 -8.91 -4.97 -11.10
N LEU A 56 -7.65 -5.21 -11.51
CA LEU A 56 -6.48 -4.83 -10.73
C LEU A 56 -6.20 -3.33 -10.79
N ARG A 57 -6.47 -2.70 -11.94
CA ARG A 57 -6.39 -1.24 -12.10
C ARG A 57 -7.36 -0.53 -11.16
N GLU A 58 -8.62 -0.95 -11.14
CA GLU A 58 -9.63 -0.39 -10.22
C GLU A 58 -9.18 -0.58 -8.75
N GLY A 59 -8.66 -1.76 -8.43
CA GLY A 59 -8.06 -2.04 -7.13
C GLY A 59 -6.93 -1.07 -6.79
N TRP A 60 -5.99 -0.86 -7.71
CA TRP A 60 -4.88 0.07 -7.55
C TRP A 60 -5.35 1.51 -7.37
N GLU A 61 -6.21 2.02 -8.26
CA GLU A 61 -6.74 3.39 -8.24
C GLU A 61 -7.52 3.68 -6.95
N SER A 62 -8.24 2.70 -6.41
CA SER A 62 -8.99 2.83 -5.14
C SER A 62 -8.13 2.99 -3.88
N VAL A 63 -6.81 2.78 -3.96
CA VAL A 63 -5.90 2.94 -2.82
C VAL A 63 -5.40 4.38 -2.74
N GLU A 64 -5.72 5.05 -1.64
CA GLU A 64 -5.19 6.38 -1.33
C GLU A 64 -3.68 6.32 -1.04
N VAL A 65 -2.97 7.35 -1.47
CA VAL A 65 -1.53 7.51 -1.19
C VAL A 65 -1.35 7.76 0.30
N ALA A 66 -0.34 7.11 0.89
CA ALA A 66 0.02 7.35 2.27
C ALA A 66 0.41 8.82 2.42
N ARG A 67 -0.16 9.51 3.42
CA ARG A 67 0.22 10.90 3.67
C ARG A 67 1.58 10.93 4.40
N LEU A 68 2.52 11.69 3.83
CA LEU A 68 3.87 11.87 4.39
C LEU A 68 3.88 12.56 5.76
N ASP A 69 2.83 13.31 6.12
CA ASP A 69 2.70 13.91 7.44
C ASP A 69 2.71 12.88 8.58
N VAL A 70 2.30 11.63 8.31
CA VAL A 70 2.43 10.49 9.22
C VAL A 70 3.86 9.92 9.23
N PHE A 71 4.54 9.89 8.08
CA PHE A 71 5.89 9.33 7.96
C PHE A 71 7.00 10.27 8.43
N GLU A 72 6.90 11.58 8.18
CA GLU A 72 7.81 12.60 8.73
C GLU A 72 7.75 12.68 10.27
N ARG A 73 6.63 12.26 10.86
CA ARG A 73 6.50 12.10 12.31
C ARG A 73 7.31 10.89 12.79
N ASP A 74 7.18 9.76 12.11
CA ASP A 74 7.86 8.52 12.48
C ASP A 74 9.37 8.55 12.19
N GLU A 75 9.82 9.20 11.12
CA GLU A 75 11.24 9.39 10.81
C GLU A 75 11.91 10.31 11.84
N ARG A 76 11.22 11.37 12.28
CA ARG A 76 11.65 12.15 13.47
C ARG A 76 11.71 11.26 14.71
N LEU A 77 10.67 10.49 15.03
CA LEU A 77 10.71 9.57 16.19
C LEU A 77 11.87 8.56 16.12
N PHE A 78 12.23 8.09 14.93
CA PHE A 78 13.32 7.13 14.72
C PHE A 78 14.71 7.77 14.74
N GLU A 79 14.87 9.00 14.24
CA GLU A 79 16.15 9.70 14.17
C GLU A 79 16.49 10.49 15.44
N ILE A 80 15.52 11.13 16.11
CA ILE A 80 15.76 11.99 17.28
C ILE A 80 15.31 11.38 18.61
N GLY A 81 14.48 10.33 18.61
CA GLY A 81 14.02 9.67 19.84
C GLY A 81 13.21 10.57 20.79
N GLU A 82 12.73 11.72 20.31
CA GLU A 82 11.99 12.68 21.12
C GLU A 82 10.48 12.43 21.00
N VAL A 83 9.86 12.15 22.15
CA VAL A 83 8.42 12.34 22.32
C VAL A 83 8.27 13.75 22.88
N GLU A 84 7.73 14.69 22.11
CA GLU A 84 7.19 15.90 22.74
C GLU A 84 6.07 15.45 23.67
N GLU A 85 6.32 15.50 24.98
CA GLU A 85 5.27 15.41 25.97
C GLU A 85 4.24 16.49 25.64
N ALA A 86 3.02 16.06 25.31
CA ALA A 86 1.90 16.95 25.19
C ALA A 86 1.68 17.62 26.56
N VAL A 87 2.18 18.85 26.71
CA VAL A 87 1.77 19.73 27.79
C VAL A 87 0.43 20.35 27.38
N GLY A 88 -0.64 19.84 27.98
CA GLY A 88 -2.00 20.35 27.86
C GLY A 88 -2.98 19.56 28.70
#